data_AF-A0A8S9IHB0-F1
#
_entry.id   AF-A0A8S9IHB0-F1
#
_cell.length_a   1.000
_cell.length_b   1.000
_cell.length_c   1.000
_cell.angle_alpha   90.00
_cell.angle_beta   90.00
_cell.angle_gamma   90.00
#
_symmetry.space_group_name_H-M   'P 1'
#
loop_
_entity.id
_entity.type
_entity.pdbx_description
1 polymer ?
#
loop_
_entity_poly.entity_id
_entity_poly.type
_entity_poly.pdbx_seq_one_letter_code
_entity_poly.pdbx_strand_id
1 'polypeptide(L)'
;MADKIYIPHRYGSYVYETKESKWEIDYMLISKRCVNECVVDDVLYSHDRVMNTLRAYDPNQKSWRVVEGVEELLARTICSDWSYTVRYGGNLALLFRRPGEIWCAEISLERRLGGEIWGKVEWCDQVLTGNFKVLKSLSVMV
;
A
#
# COMPACT_ATOMS: atom_id res chain seq x y z
N MET A 1 -9.61 -9.14 5.20
CA MET A 1 -10.35 -7.93 4.81
C MET A 1 -11.59 -8.23 3.97
N ALA A 2 -11.74 -9.41 3.38
CA ALA A 2 -12.99 -9.82 2.76
C ALA A 2 -14.22 -9.48 3.64
N ASP A 3 -15.28 -8.97 3.02
CA ASP A 3 -16.55 -8.60 3.65
C ASP A 3 -16.52 -7.42 4.65
N LYS A 4 -15.42 -6.68 4.73
CA LYS A 4 -15.31 -5.47 5.57
C LYS A 4 -14.98 -4.23 4.75
N ILE A 5 -15.70 -3.14 5.03
CA ILE A 5 -15.44 -1.82 4.43
C ILE A 5 -14.77 -0.95 5.48
N TYR A 6 -13.59 -0.43 5.16
CA TYR A 6 -12.83 0.46 6.05
C TYR A 6 -13.00 1.91 5.59
N ILE A 7 -13.47 2.76 6.50
CA ILE A 7 -13.67 4.18 6.26
C ILE A 7 -12.71 4.94 7.19
N PRO A 8 -11.59 5.47 6.67
CA PRO A 8 -10.63 6.19 7.47
C PRO A 8 -11.21 7.49 8.03
N HIS A 9 -10.97 7.75 9.32
CA HIS A 9 -11.38 8.96 10.02
C HIS A 9 -10.25 9.49 10.91
N ARG A 10 -10.36 10.74 11.39
CA ARG A 10 -9.30 11.44 12.13
C ARG A 10 -8.80 10.74 13.41
N TYR A 11 -9.63 9.89 13.99
CA TYR A 11 -9.42 9.26 15.31
C TYR A 11 -9.47 7.74 15.26
N GLY A 12 -9.52 7.14 14.07
CA GLY A 12 -9.72 5.71 13.88
C GLY A 12 -10.36 5.45 12.52
N SER A 13 -10.49 4.19 12.14
CA SER A 13 -11.25 3.81 10.96
C SER A 13 -12.54 3.14 11.39
N TYR A 14 -13.66 3.55 10.77
CA TYR A 14 -14.92 2.84 10.93
C TYR A 14 -14.89 1.61 10.04
N VAL A 15 -15.17 0.46 10.63
CA VAL A 15 -15.17 -0.82 9.95
C VAL A 15 -16.61 -1.31 9.88
N TYR A 16 -17.14 -1.43 8.67
CA TYR A 16 -18.46 -1.98 8.45
C TYR A 16 -18.34 -3.43 8.02
N GLU A 17 -18.90 -4.34 8.82
CA GLU A 17 -18.99 -5.76 8.49
C GLU A 17 -20.25 -6.03 7.68
N THR A 18 -20.07 -6.32 6.40
CA THR A 18 -21.18 -6.41 5.43
C THR A 18 -22.12 -7.58 5.70
N LYS A 19 -21.60 -8.70 6.20
CA LYS A 19 -22.39 -9.90 6.52
C LYS A 19 -23.31 -9.70 7.72
N GLU A 20 -22.78 -9.12 8.79
CA GLU A 20 -23.50 -8.93 10.06
C GLU A 20 -24.21 -7.57 10.14
N SER A 21 -23.98 -6.68 9.17
CA SER A 21 -24.47 -5.30 9.16
C SER A 21 -24.10 -4.52 10.43
N LYS A 22 -22.89 -4.75 10.96
CA LYS A 22 -22.40 -4.14 12.20
C LYS A 22 -21.28 -3.13 11.92
N TRP A 23 -21.21 -2.12 12.78
CA TRP A 23 -20.14 -1.13 12.79
C TRP A 23 -19.20 -1.38 13.96
N GLU A 24 -17.91 -1.35 13.67
CA GLU A 24 -16.83 -1.39 14.65
C GLU A 24 -15.87 -0.21 14.43
N ILE A 25 -15.07 0.10 15.44
CA ILE A 25 -14.03 1.13 15.34
C ILE A 25 -12.67 0.46 15.46
N ASP A 26 -11.81 0.69 14.48
CA ASP A 26 -10.40 0.32 14.51
C ASP A 26 -9.53 1.55 14.75
N TYR A 27 -9.14 1.75 16.01
CA TYR A 27 -8.28 2.84 16.43
C TYR A 27 -6.81 2.67 15.96
N MET A 28 -6.42 1.50 15.46
CA MET A 28 -5.04 1.21 15.06
C MET A 28 -4.82 1.41 13.56
N LEU A 29 -5.89 1.41 12.76
CA LEU A 29 -5.85 1.73 11.33
C LEU A 29 -5.72 3.25 11.05
N ILE A 30 -5.28 4.06 12.03
CA ILE A 30 -5.02 5.49 11.85
C ILE A 30 -3.75 5.66 11.03
N SER A 31 -3.85 5.53 9.72
CA SER A 31 -2.78 5.90 8.81
C SER A 31 -2.95 7.39 8.47
N LYS A 32 -2.50 8.26 9.39
CA LYS A 32 -2.69 9.73 9.34
C LYS A 32 -2.30 10.43 8.01
N ARG A 33 -1.66 9.74 7.05
CA ARG A 33 -1.19 10.29 5.76
C ARG A 33 -1.14 9.29 4.60
N CYS A 34 -1.72 8.10 4.74
CA CYS A 34 -1.60 7.07 3.70
C CYS A 34 -2.70 7.26 2.66
N VAL A 35 -2.40 8.04 1.63
CA VAL A 35 -3.29 8.19 0.47
C VAL A 35 -2.91 7.08 -0.51
N ASN A 36 -3.89 6.28 -0.94
CA ASN A 36 -3.79 5.23 -1.99
C ASN A 36 -3.16 3.91 -1.52
N GLU A 37 -3.76 3.36 -0.48
CA GLU A 37 -3.50 2.03 0.07
C GLU A 37 -4.15 0.95 -0.82
N CYS A 38 -3.62 -0.27 -0.79
CA CYS A 38 -4.26 -1.40 -1.46
C CYS A 38 -4.23 -2.66 -0.62
N VAL A 39 -5.22 -3.52 -0.82
CA VAL A 39 -5.31 -4.82 -0.15
C VAL A 39 -4.75 -5.91 -1.06
N VAL A 40 -3.80 -6.67 -0.54
CA VAL A 40 -3.25 -7.88 -1.16
C VAL A 40 -3.32 -9.00 -0.11
N ASP A 41 -3.96 -10.11 -0.47
CA ASP A 41 -4.15 -11.28 0.41
C ASP A 41 -4.62 -10.92 1.83
N ASP A 42 -5.67 -10.10 1.92
CA ASP A 42 -6.29 -9.63 3.17
C ASP A 42 -5.42 -8.75 4.08
N VAL A 43 -4.27 -8.28 3.59
CA VAL A 43 -3.40 -7.30 4.28
C VAL A 43 -3.41 -5.99 3.52
N LEU A 44 -3.49 -4.89 4.26
CA LEU A 44 -3.50 -3.54 3.69
C LEU A 44 -2.08 -3.00 3.62
N TYR A 45 -1.63 -2.68 2.42
CA TYR A 45 -0.31 -2.13 2.15
C TYR A 45 -0.40 -0.64 1.89
N SER A 46 0.60 0.08 2.40
CA SER A 46 0.73 1.51 2.21
C SER A 46 2.18 1.95 2.25
N HIS A 47 2.52 2.93 1.40
CA HIS A 47 3.81 3.60 1.46
C HIS A 47 3.75 4.82 2.40
N ASP A 48 4.45 4.73 3.54
CA ASP A 48 4.68 5.86 4.44
C ASP A 48 5.86 6.69 3.93
N ARG A 49 5.55 7.77 3.21
CA ARG A 49 6.56 8.70 2.67
C ARG A 49 7.31 9.53 3.71
N VAL A 50 6.78 9.66 4.94
CA VAL A 50 7.46 10.43 6.00
C VAL A 50 8.61 9.59 6.57
N MET A 51 8.32 8.32 6.85
CA MET A 51 9.33 7.37 7.30
C MET A 51 10.09 6.70 6.14
N ASN A 52 9.62 6.88 4.91
CA ASN A 52 10.08 6.20 3.69
C ASN A 52 10.10 4.66 3.87
N THR A 53 8.99 4.12 4.39
CA THR A 53 8.81 2.67 4.64
C THR A 53 7.57 2.16 3.94
N LEU A 54 7.65 0.96 3.37
CA LEU A 54 6.47 0.22 2.94
C LEU A 54 5.90 -0.49 4.17
N ARG A 55 4.63 -0.26 4.47
CA ARG A 55 3.97 -0.77 5.68
C ARG A 55 2.82 -1.69 5.31
N ALA A 56 2.65 -2.74 6.11
CA ALA A 56 1.60 -3.73 5.99
C ALA A 56 0.78 -3.75 7.29
N TYR A 57 -0.54 -3.59 7.16
CA TYR A 57 -1.47 -3.68 8.28
C TYR A 57 -2.20 -5.02 8.25
N ASP A 58 -2.00 -5.80 9.31
CA ASP A 58 -2.72 -7.05 9.53
C ASP A 58 -4.00 -6.73 10.35
N PRO A 59 -5.20 -6.83 9.76
CA PRO A 59 -6.45 -6.54 10.47
C PRO A 59 -6.78 -7.56 11.57
N ASN A 60 -6.24 -8.78 11.49
CA ASN A 60 -6.46 -9.79 12.53
C ASN A 60 -5.66 -9.46 13.78
N GLN A 61 -4.44 -8.92 13.58
CA GLN A 61 -3.54 -8.53 14.66
C GLN A 61 -3.66 -7.05 15.04
N LYS A 62 -4.47 -6.29 14.32
CA LYS A 62 -4.65 -4.84 14.44
C LYS A 62 -3.33 -4.07 14.59
N SER A 63 -2.32 -4.45 13.81
CA SER A 63 -0.97 -3.91 13.93
C SER A 63 -0.33 -3.66 12.56
N TRP A 64 0.54 -2.65 12.54
CA TRP A 64 1.38 -2.31 11.38
C TRP A 64 2.74 -2.97 11.51
N ARG A 65 3.24 -3.49 10.39
CA ARG A 65 4.60 -3.99 10.22
C ARG A 65 5.28 -3.29 9.05
N VAL A 66 6.61 -3.24 9.09
CA VAL A 66 7.41 -2.82 7.95
C VAL A 66 7.58 -4.02 7.02
N VAL A 67 7.55 -3.76 5.71
CA VAL A 67 7.90 -4.72 4.67
C VAL A 67 9.40 -4.56 4.41
N GLU A 68 10.18 -5.58 4.73
CA GLU A 68 11.64 -5.60 4.58
C GLU A 68 12.03 -6.00 3.15
N GLY A 69 13.27 -5.70 2.72
CA GLY A 69 13.83 -6.14 1.44
C GLY A 69 13.53 -5.23 0.25
N VAL A 70 12.91 -4.07 0.49
CA VAL A 70 12.55 -3.08 -0.53
C VAL A 70 13.22 -1.71 -0.32
N GLU A 71 14.22 -1.64 0.57
CA GLU A 71 14.85 -0.39 1.00
C GLU A 71 15.52 0.34 -0.16
N GLU A 72 16.15 -0.39 -1.08
CA GLU A 72 16.78 0.18 -2.28
C GLU A 72 15.74 0.81 -3.21
N LEU A 73 14.57 0.18 -3.38
CA LEU A 73 13.46 0.76 -4.14
C LEU A 73 12.95 2.03 -3.46
N LEU A 74 12.75 2.00 -2.15
CA LEU A 74 12.26 3.16 -1.39
C LEU A 74 13.28 4.31 -1.36
N ALA A 75 14.58 4.03 -1.45
CA ALA A 75 15.58 5.09 -1.61
C ALA A 75 15.35 5.90 -2.91
N ARG A 76 14.79 5.28 -3.95
CA ARG A 76 14.42 5.95 -5.21
C ARG A 76 13.16 6.83 -5.09
N THR A 77 12.38 6.65 -4.03
CA THR A 77 11.13 7.39 -3.80
C THR A 77 11.27 8.64 -2.92
N ILE A 78 12.46 8.91 -2.37
CA ILE A 78 12.70 10.01 -1.39
C ILE A 78 12.27 11.40 -1.92
N CYS A 79 12.44 11.65 -3.21
CA CYS A 79 12.06 12.93 -3.84
C CYS A 79 10.71 12.85 -4.58
N SER A 80 9.86 11.89 -4.23
CA SER A 80 8.57 11.71 -4.89
C SER A 80 7.46 12.58 -4.30
N ASP A 81 6.78 13.32 -5.17
CA ASP A 81 5.68 14.18 -4.76
C ASP A 81 4.41 13.40 -4.42
N TRP A 82 4.30 12.17 -4.91
CA TRP A 82 3.26 11.20 -4.57
C TRP A 82 3.73 9.78 -4.90
N SER A 83 3.12 8.81 -4.22
CA SER A 83 3.30 7.40 -4.48
C SER A 83 2.01 6.64 -4.20
N TYR A 84 1.68 5.64 -5.00
CA TYR A 84 0.49 4.80 -4.89
C TYR A 84 0.87 3.33 -4.80
N THR A 85 0.26 2.62 -3.85
CA THR A 85 0.28 1.16 -3.82
C THR A 85 -0.95 0.63 -4.54
N VAL A 86 -0.75 -0.31 -5.46
CA VAL A 86 -1.84 -0.94 -6.23
C VAL A 86 -1.66 -2.44 -6.28
N ARG A 87 -2.76 -3.18 -6.42
CA ARG A 87 -2.72 -4.63 -6.63
C ARG A 87 -2.45 -4.93 -8.10
N TYR A 88 -1.45 -5.75 -8.41
CA TYR A 88 -1.10 -6.14 -9.78
C TYR A 88 -0.74 -7.62 -9.83
N GLY A 89 -1.52 -8.45 -10.53
CA GLY A 89 -1.16 -9.87 -10.73
C GLY A 89 -1.00 -10.71 -9.45
N GLY A 90 -1.64 -10.31 -8.35
CA GLY A 90 -1.41 -10.93 -7.03
C GLY A 90 -0.24 -10.33 -6.25
N ASN A 91 0.62 -9.58 -6.92
CA ASN A 91 1.69 -8.79 -6.33
C ASN A 91 1.23 -7.37 -5.98
N LEU A 92 2.13 -6.64 -5.32
CA LEU A 92 2.01 -5.23 -5.05
C LEU A 92 2.75 -4.45 -6.14
N ALA A 93 2.14 -3.43 -6.71
CA ALA A 93 2.87 -2.46 -7.53
C ALA A 93 2.93 -1.10 -6.82
N LEU A 94 4.12 -0.52 -6.80
CA LEU A 94 4.38 0.82 -6.26
C LEU A 94 4.61 1.78 -7.41
N LEU A 95 3.65 2.69 -7.62
CA LEU A 95 3.82 3.81 -8.54
C LEU A 95 4.33 5.02 -7.78
N PHE A 96 5.26 5.77 -8.35
CA PHE A 96 5.74 7.01 -7.75
C PHE A 96 6.19 8.01 -8.81
N ARG A 97 6.02 9.30 -8.51
CA ARG A 97 6.44 10.37 -9.41
C ARG A 97 7.86 10.81 -9.09
N ARG A 98 8.67 10.98 -10.13
CA ARG A 98 9.89 11.79 -10.11
C ARG A 98 9.68 13.01 -11.02
N PRO A 99 10.52 14.05 -10.92
CA PRO A 99 10.38 15.23 -11.79
C PRO A 99 10.35 14.81 -13.27
N GLY A 100 9.22 15.04 -13.95
CA GLY A 100 9.02 14.71 -15.37
C GLY A 100 8.81 13.23 -15.68
N GLU A 101 8.70 12.34 -14.69
CA GLU A 101 8.64 10.88 -14.91
C GLU A 101 7.68 10.20 -13.93
N ILE A 102 7.04 9.13 -14.40
CA ILE A 102 6.32 8.18 -13.56
C ILE A 102 7.05 6.85 -13.62
N TRP A 103 7.36 6.33 -12.45
CA TRP A 103 8.00 5.04 -12.26
C TRP A 103 6.99 4.05 -11.68
N CYS A 104 7.18 2.80 -12.02
CA CYS A 104 6.45 1.68 -11.44
C CYS A 104 7.45 0.61 -11.00
N ALA A 105 7.14 -0.05 -9.90
CA ALA A 105 7.87 -1.23 -9.46
C ALA A 105 6.87 -2.32 -9.06
N GLU A 106 7.10 -3.53 -9.51
CA GLU A 106 6.38 -4.71 -9.03
C GLU A 106 7.15 -5.36 -7.89
N ILE A 107 6.43 -5.68 -6.82
CA ILE A 107 6.94 -6.21 -5.57
C ILE A 107 6.16 -7.48 -5.26
N SER A 108 6.82 -8.63 -5.33
CA SER A 108 6.28 -9.88 -4.80
C SER A 108 6.41 -9.87 -3.27
N LEU A 109 5.44 -10.48 -2.59
CA LEU A 109 5.33 -10.44 -1.12
C LEU A 109 5.46 -11.84 -0.54
N GLU A 110 6.33 -12.01 0.44
CA GLU A 110 6.53 -13.25 1.18
C GLU A 110 6.20 -13.03 2.66
N ARG A 111 5.38 -13.91 3.24
CA ARG A 111 5.12 -13.93 4.70
C ARG A 111 5.97 -15.02 5.34
N ARG A 112 6.76 -14.63 6.35
CA ARG A 112 7.66 -15.54 7.08
C ARG A 112 7.12 -15.88 8.47
N LEU A 113 7.70 -16.90 9.09
CA LEU A 113 7.40 -17.28 10.47
C LEU A 113 7.61 -16.08 11.40
N GLY A 114 6.73 -15.91 12.38
CA GLY A 114 6.74 -14.74 13.27
C GLY A 114 5.99 -13.51 12.73
N GLY A 115 5.43 -13.59 11.52
CA GLY A 115 4.61 -12.52 10.95
C GLY A 115 5.41 -11.42 10.25
N GLU A 116 6.71 -11.62 10.05
CA GLU A 116 7.54 -10.80 9.18
C GLU A 116 7.03 -10.86 7.73
N ILE A 117 7.11 -9.73 7.04
CA ILE A 117 6.71 -9.60 5.64
C ILE A 117 7.91 -9.06 4.88
N TRP A 118 8.32 -9.79 3.85
CA TRP A 118 9.40 -9.40 2.96
C TRP A 118 8.85 -9.09 1.58
N GLY A 119 9.40 -8.05 0.96
CA GLY A 119 9.14 -7.70 -0.42
C GLY A 119 10.36 -8.01 -1.28
N LYS A 120 10.14 -8.55 -2.47
CA LYS A 120 11.17 -8.67 -3.50
C LYS A 120 10.76 -7.87 -4.72
N VAL A 121 11.62 -6.97 -5.16
CA VAL A 121 11.39 -6.16 -6.35
C VAL A 121 11.59 -7.06 -7.58
N GLU A 122 10.51 -7.33 -8.31
CA GLU A 122 10.57 -8.15 -9.53
C GLU A 122 11.06 -7.32 -10.73
N TRP A 123 10.63 -6.06 -10.80
CA TRP A 123 11.17 -5.07 -11.74
C TRP A 123 10.88 -3.66 -11.24
N CYS A 124 11.62 -2.67 -11.75
CA CYS A 124 11.33 -1.27 -11.54
C CYS A 124 11.81 -0.44 -12.73
N ASP A 125 10.87 0.20 -13.43
CA ASP A 125 11.14 0.94 -14.65
C ASP A 125 10.28 2.21 -14.77
N GLN A 126 10.73 3.11 -15.63
CA GLN A 126 10.00 4.30 -16.03
C GLN A 126 8.88 3.89 -17.00
N VAL A 127 7.64 4.17 -16.61
CA VAL A 127 6.46 3.80 -17.40
C VAL A 127 5.87 4.97 -18.18
N LEU A 128 6.21 6.21 -17.80
CA LEU A 128 5.73 7.40 -18.50
C LEU A 128 6.68 8.59 -18.31
N THR A 129 6.84 9.40 -19.36
CA THR A 129 7.64 10.64 -19.35
C THR A 129 6.75 11.83 -19.63
N GLY A 130 6.68 12.79 -18.70
CA GLY A 130 5.98 14.05 -18.86
C GLY A 130 5.38 14.59 -17.57
N ASN A 131 4.85 15.82 -17.62
CA ASN A 131 4.17 16.46 -16.50
C ASN A 131 2.72 15.98 -16.39
N PHE A 132 2.55 14.73 -15.98
CA PHE A 132 1.23 14.14 -15.76
C PHE A 132 0.83 14.16 -14.29
N LYS A 133 -0.48 14.27 -14.05
CA LYS A 133 -1.09 14.06 -12.74
C LYS A 133 -1.90 12.78 -12.79
N VAL A 134 -1.50 11.77 -12.02
CA VAL A 134 -2.30 10.56 -11.85
C VAL A 134 -3.42 10.88 -10.88
N LEU A 135 -4.67 10.66 -11.29
CA LEU A 135 -5.85 10.90 -10.46
C LEU A 135 -6.28 9.62 -9.74
N LYS A 136 -6.24 8.49 -10.44
CA LYS A 136 -6.59 7.17 -9.94
C LYS A 136 -5.82 6.12 -10.75
N SER A 137 -5.38 5.07 -10.07
CA SER A 137 -4.85 3.86 -10.68
C SER A 137 -5.83 2.71 -10.43
N LEU A 138 -6.04 1.88 -11.46
CA LEU A 138 -6.90 0.71 -11.41
C LEU A 138 -6.15 -0.43 -12.05
N SER A 139 -6.20 -1.60 -11.40
CA SER A 139 -5.74 -2.84 -12.01
C SER A 139 -6.82 -3.35 -12.95
N VAL A 140 -6.46 -3.66 -14.19
CA VAL A 140 -7.35 -4.29 -15.16
C VAL A 140 -6.87 -5.73 -15.34
N MET A 141 -7.72 -6.69 -15.00
CA MET A 141 -7.49 -8.09 -15.33
C MET A 141 -7.84 -8.26 -16.81
N VAL A 142 -6.86 -8.65 -17.63
CA VAL A 142 -7.07 -9.01 -19.05
C VAL A 142 -7.27 -10.52 -19.15
#